data_AF-E8T529-F1
#
_entry.id   AF-E8T529-F1
#
_cell.length_a   1.000
_cell.length_b   1.000
_cell.length_c   1.000
_cell.angle_alpha   90.00
_cell.angle_beta   90.00
_cell.angle_gamma   90.00
#
_symmetry.space_group_name_H-M   'P 1'
#
loop_
_entity.id
_entity.type
_entity.pdbx_description
1 polymer ?
#
loop_
_entity_poly.entity_id
_entity_poly.type
_entity_poly.pdbx_seq_one_letter_code
_entity_poly.pdbx_strand_id
1 'polypeptide(L)'
;MREFELFLKRLLVVEGAVFILTFMPLLLVKGWSVFTYSYLLGYAVMAYDYYQLVKFSRRLPQQVQAGVFPKSGFAWRFISILLILVGLSLFTRLNFFAIISAVVATNAALILTVLLHRKEWRRWNTQQ
;
A
#
# COMPACT_ATOMS: atom_id res chain seq x y z
N MET A 1 -2.86 -5.77 19.43
CA MET A 1 -3.61 -6.23 18.24
C MET A 1 -4.74 -5.26 17.84
N ARG A 2 -5.62 -4.84 18.76
CA ARG A 2 -6.76 -3.95 18.44
C ARG A 2 -6.38 -2.62 17.78
N GLU A 3 -5.31 -1.96 18.24
CA GLU A 3 -4.79 -0.72 17.64
C GLU A 3 -4.30 -0.92 16.20
N PHE A 4 -3.62 -2.04 15.94
CA PHE A 4 -3.17 -2.39 14.59
C PHE A 4 -4.36 -2.61 13.65
N GLU A 5 -5.43 -3.28 14.10
CA GLU A 5 -6.64 -3.42 13.28
C GLU A 5 -7.36 -2.10 13.02
N LEU A 6 -7.40 -1.20 14.01
CA LEU A 6 -7.93 0.15 13.83
C LEU A 6 -7.11 0.94 12.79
N PHE A 7 -5.78 0.83 12.85
CA PHE A 7 -4.90 1.41 11.85
C PHE A 7 -5.17 0.83 10.45
N LEU A 8 -5.29 -0.49 10.32
CA LEU A 8 -5.57 -1.14 9.03
C LEU A 8 -6.92 -0.72 8.44
N LYS A 9 -7.97 -0.62 9.26
CA LYS A 9 -9.27 -0.13 8.81
C LYS A 9 -9.16 1.30 8.27
N ARG A 10 -8.43 2.18 8.96
CA ARG A 10 -8.18 3.55 8.50
C ARG A 10 -7.37 3.58 7.23
N LEU A 11 -6.31 2.78 7.14
CA LEU A 11 -5.48 2.68 5.95
C LEU A 11 -6.32 2.31 4.74
N LEU A 12 -7.20 1.31 4.85
CA LEU A 12 -8.09 0.90 3.76
C LEU A 12 -9.06 2.02 3.35
N VAL A 13 -9.62 2.76 4.30
CA VAL A 13 -10.52 3.89 4.00
C VAL A 13 -9.76 5.02 3.30
N VAL A 14 -8.58 5.39 3.80
CA VAL A 14 -7.76 6.47 3.22
C VAL A 14 -7.25 6.07 1.84
N GLU A 15 -6.76 4.84 1.67
CA GLU A 15 -6.36 4.30 0.36
C GLU A 15 -7.51 4.26 -0.62
N GLY A 16 -8.70 3.80 -0.20
CA GLY A 16 -9.89 3.80 -1.04
C GLY A 16 -10.29 5.20 -1.47
N ALA A 17 -10.22 6.18 -0.56
CA ALA A 17 -10.51 7.58 -0.88
C ALA A 17 -9.47 8.16 -1.85
N VAL A 18 -8.18 7.96 -1.60
CA VAL A 18 -7.10 8.44 -2.48
C VAL A 18 -7.20 7.77 -3.85
N PHE A 19 -7.47 6.47 -3.92
CA PHE A 19 -7.71 5.75 -5.16
C PHE A 19 -8.86 6.37 -5.95
N ILE A 20 -10.02 6.62 -5.35
CA ILE A 20 -11.15 7.26 -6.06
C ILE A 20 -10.75 8.66 -6.54
N LEU A 21 -10.10 9.44 -5.68
CA LEU A 21 -9.67 10.81 -5.99
C LEU A 21 -8.65 10.89 -7.12
N THR A 22 -7.77 9.90 -7.28
CA THR A 22 -6.75 9.90 -8.32
C THR A 22 -7.20 9.15 -9.57
N PHE A 23 -7.92 8.04 -9.42
CA PHE A 23 -8.36 7.18 -10.51
C PHE A 23 -9.53 7.77 -11.29
N MET A 24 -10.52 8.38 -10.64
CA MET A 24 -11.69 8.92 -11.35
C MET A 24 -11.32 10.05 -12.32
N PRO A 25 -10.53 11.07 -11.93
CA PRO A 25 -10.09 12.09 -12.87
C PRO A 25 -9.26 11.50 -14.01
N LEU A 26 -8.41 10.51 -13.69
CA LEU A 26 -7.59 9.84 -14.70
C LEU A 26 -8.45 9.11 -15.73
N LEU A 27 -9.45 8.35 -15.27
CA LEU A 27 -10.39 7.64 -16.13
C LEU A 27 -11.21 8.60 -16.99
N LEU A 28 -11.64 9.74 -16.43
CA LEU A 28 -12.39 10.76 -17.18
C LEU A 28 -11.54 11.45 -18.26
N VAL A 29 -10.27 11.75 -17.96
CA VAL A 29 -9.37 12.48 -18.89
C VAL A 29 -8.75 11.57 -19.94
N LYS A 30 -8.36 10.35 -19.56
CA LYS A 30 -7.59 9.43 -20.43
C LYS A 30 -8.41 8.23 -20.92
N GLY A 31 -9.62 8.01 -20.40
CA GLY A 31 -10.43 6.82 -20.70
C GLY A 31 -9.72 5.52 -20.31
N TRP A 32 -10.08 4.42 -20.96
CA TRP A 32 -9.43 3.11 -20.82
C TRP A 32 -8.15 3.01 -21.66
N SER A 33 -7.21 3.91 -21.41
CA SER A 33 -5.91 3.91 -22.07
C SER A 33 -4.91 2.95 -21.39
N VAL A 34 -3.81 2.65 -22.08
CA VAL A 34 -2.66 1.92 -21.50
C VAL A 34 -2.16 2.56 -20.20
N PHE A 35 -2.24 3.88 -20.11
CA PHE A 35 -1.88 4.62 -18.89
C PHE A 35 -2.81 4.25 -17.72
N THR A 36 -4.12 4.25 -17.96
CA THR A 36 -5.14 3.90 -16.95
C THR A 36 -5.02 2.45 -16.49
N TYR A 37 -4.78 1.52 -17.41
CA TYR A 37 -4.51 0.12 -17.05
C TYR A 37 -3.22 -0.04 -16.23
N SER A 38 -2.15 0.64 -16.64
CA SER A 38 -0.87 0.59 -15.92
C SER A 38 -0.98 1.25 -14.53
N TYR A 39 -1.79 2.31 -14.40
CA TYR A 39 -2.08 2.96 -13.12
C TYR A 39 -2.85 2.02 -12.18
N LEU A 40 -3.89 1.35 -12.69
CA LEU A 40 -4.65 0.34 -11.94
C LEU A 40 -3.76 -0.83 -11.52
N LEU A 41 -2.89 -1.29 -12.41
CA LEU A 41 -1.89 -2.32 -12.11
C LEU A 41 -0.96 -1.87 -10.98
N GLY A 42 -0.49 -0.62 -11.00
CA GLY A 42 0.32 -0.06 -9.92
C GLY A 42 -0.38 -0.13 -8.56
N TYR A 43 -1.67 0.22 -8.50
CA TYR A 43 -2.48 0.06 -7.29
C TYR A 43 -2.61 -1.40 -6.86
N ALA A 44 -2.84 -2.33 -7.80
CA ALA A 44 -2.94 -3.75 -7.49
C ALA A 44 -1.63 -4.32 -6.91
N VAL A 45 -0.49 -3.92 -7.48
CA VAL A 45 0.85 -4.29 -7.00
C VAL A 45 1.10 -3.74 -5.59
N MET A 46 0.73 -2.48 -5.34
CA MET A 46 0.86 -1.88 -4.00
C MET A 46 -0.07 -2.54 -2.98
N ALA A 47 -1.30 -2.87 -3.37
CA ALA A 47 -2.22 -3.62 -2.50
C ALA A 47 -1.66 -5.01 -2.15
N TYR A 48 -1.05 -5.70 -3.11
CA TYR A 48 -0.38 -6.97 -2.88
C TYR A 48 0.83 -6.82 -1.94
N ASP A 49 1.65 -5.78 -2.14
CA ASP A 49 2.77 -5.48 -1.27
C ASP A 49 2.34 -5.19 0.19
N TYR A 50 1.30 -4.37 0.36
CA TYR A 50 0.72 -4.07 1.66
C TYR A 50 0.11 -5.30 2.31
N TYR A 51 -0.55 -6.17 1.54
CA TYR A 51 -1.04 -7.44 2.06
C TYR A 51 0.11 -8.30 2.62
N GLN A 52 1.22 -8.42 1.90
CA GLN A 52 2.41 -9.12 2.40
C GLN A 52 2.99 -8.45 3.65
N LEU A 53 3.05 -7.12 3.68
CA LEU A 53 3.49 -6.35 4.84
C LEU A 53 2.60 -6.60 6.06
N VAL A 54 1.29 -6.58 5.91
CA VAL A 54 0.33 -6.85 6.99
C VAL A 54 0.50 -8.26 7.52
N LYS A 55 0.66 -9.25 6.63
CA LYS A 55 0.92 -10.64 7.02
C LYS A 55 2.22 -10.79 7.80
N PHE A 56 3.27 -10.08 7.41
CA PHE A 56 4.54 -10.03 8.14
C PHE A 56 4.37 -9.34 9.51
N SER A 57 3.73 -8.17 9.54
CA SER A 57 3.49 -7.38 10.75
C SER A 57 2.67 -8.11 11.81
N ARG A 58 1.73 -8.98 11.40
CA ARG A 58 0.98 -9.84 12.34
C ARG A 58 1.83 -10.94 12.98
N ARG A 59 2.88 -11.41 12.31
CA ARG A 59 3.78 -12.47 12.79
C ARG A 59 4.90 -11.95 13.69
N LEU A 60 5.30 -10.68 13.51
CA LEU A 60 6.37 -10.05 14.30
C LEU A 60 6.17 -10.17 15.82
N PRO A 61 5.00 -9.84 16.41
CA PRO A 61 4.83 -9.91 17.87
C PRO A 61 5.00 -11.33 18.41
N GLN A 62 4.53 -12.34 17.68
CA GLN A 62 4.64 -13.75 18.06
C GLN A 62 6.09 -14.22 18.04
N GLN A 63 6.87 -13.78 17.05
CA GLN A 63 8.28 -14.17 16.90
C GLN A 63 9.17 -13.47 17.94
N VAL A 64 8.91 -12.19 18.21
CA VAL A 64 9.60 -11.45 19.28
C VAL A 64 9.30 -12.04 20.65
N GLN A 65 8.06 -12.45 20.93
CA GLN A 65 7.70 -13.16 22.16
C GLN A 65 8.40 -14.52 22.29
N ALA A 66 8.69 -15.20 21.17
CA ALA A 66 9.44 -16.44 21.12
C ALA A 66 10.98 -16.24 21.16
N GLY A 67 11.46 -15.00 21.33
CA GLY A 67 12.90 -14.68 21.36
C GLY A 67 13.60 -14.73 19.99
N VAL A 68 12.84 -14.85 18.89
CA VAL A 68 13.39 -14.95 17.54
C VAL A 68 13.22 -13.60 16.83
N PHE A 69 14.33 -12.99 16.40
CA PHE A 69 14.30 -11.83 15.52
C PHE A 69 14.16 -12.28 14.07
N PRO A 70 13.01 -12.05 13.40
CA PRO A 70 12.86 -12.47 12.02
C PRO A 70 13.72 -11.63 11.08
N LYS A 71 14.31 -12.31 10.08
CA LYS A 71 14.98 -11.64 8.96
C LYS A 71 13.97 -10.75 8.21
N SER A 72 14.46 -9.62 7.71
CA SER A 72 13.64 -8.67 6.95
C SER A 72 12.95 -9.35 5.76
N GLY A 73 11.62 -9.32 5.74
CA GLY A 73 10.81 -9.81 4.62
C GLY A 73 10.88 -8.93 3.36
N PHE A 74 11.68 -7.85 3.40
CA PHE A 74 11.78 -6.86 2.31
C PHE A 74 12.29 -7.47 1.00
N ALA A 75 13.36 -8.27 1.04
CA ALA A 75 13.95 -8.84 -0.17
C ALA A 75 12.95 -9.72 -0.94
N TRP A 76 12.21 -10.56 -0.21
CA TRP A 76 11.18 -11.42 -0.80
C TRP A 76 10.01 -10.63 -1.37
N ARG A 77 9.55 -9.60 -0.66
CA ARG A 77 8.51 -8.69 -1.16
C ARG A 77 8.96 -7.98 -2.43
N PHE A 78 10.16 -7.41 -2.42
CA PHE A 78 10.74 -6.73 -3.57
C PHE A 78 10.86 -7.64 -4.79
N ILE A 79 11.44 -8.84 -4.62
CA ILE A 79 11.55 -9.83 -5.70
C ILE A 79 10.18 -10.23 -6.22
N SER A 80 9.19 -10.45 -5.34
CA SER A 80 7.84 -10.82 -5.77
C SER A 80 7.16 -9.74 -6.62
N ILE A 81 7.29 -8.47 -6.23
CA ILE A 81 6.77 -7.32 -6.99
C ILE A 81 7.49 -7.21 -8.34
N LEU A 82 8.82 -7.33 -8.32
CA LEU A 82 9.65 -7.24 -9.52
C LEU A 82 9.28 -8.34 -10.51
N LEU A 83 9.08 -9.58 -10.05
CA LEU A 83 8.63 -10.69 -10.89
C LEU A 83 7.25 -10.44 -11.52
N ILE A 84 6.31 -9.86 -10.76
CA ILE A 84 4.99 -9.49 -11.30
C ILE A 84 5.12 -8.43 -12.39
N LEU A 85 5.88 -7.36 -12.11
CA LEU A 85 6.05 -6.25 -13.06
C LEU A 85 6.81 -6.68 -14.31
N VAL A 86 7.94 -7.38 -14.16
CA VAL A 86 8.73 -7.88 -15.28
C VAL A 86 7.92 -8.91 -16.07
N GLY A 87 7.28 -9.87 -15.40
CA GLY A 87 6.45 -10.89 -16.05
C GLY A 87 5.33 -10.28 -16.89
N LEU A 88 4.59 -9.31 -16.34
CA LEU A 88 3.54 -8.63 -17.10
C LEU A 88 4.09 -7.75 -18.23
N SER A 89 5.26 -7.13 -18.04
CA SER A 89 5.89 -6.29 -19.07
C SER A 89 6.30 -7.07 -20.33
N LEU A 90 6.51 -8.39 -20.22
CA LEU A 90 6.83 -9.24 -21.36
C LEU A 90 5.63 -9.46 -22.30
N PHE A 91 4.40 -9.40 -21.77
CA PHE A 91 3.18 -9.68 -22.53
C PHE A 91 2.35 -8.44 -22.83
N THR A 92 2.58 -7.34 -22.11
CA THR A 92 1.75 -6.13 -22.19
C THR A 92 2.60 -4.87 -22.24
N ARG A 93 2.16 -3.87 -23.01
CA ARG A 93 2.77 -2.55 -22.99
C ARG A 93 2.44 -1.88 -21.67
N LEU A 94 3.39 -1.85 -20.76
CA LEU A 94 3.26 -1.16 -19.48
C LEU A 94 3.80 0.26 -19.57
N ASN A 95 3.05 1.20 -19.00
CA ASN A 95 3.53 2.54 -18.76
C ASN A 95 4.08 2.65 -17.33
N PHE A 96 5.40 2.56 -17.20
CA PHE A 96 6.07 2.61 -15.90
C PHE A 96 5.85 3.95 -15.17
N PHE A 97 5.67 5.06 -15.89
CA PHE A 97 5.33 6.33 -15.25
C PHE A 97 3.98 6.26 -14.53
N ALA A 98 2.97 5.65 -15.16
CA ALA A 98 1.66 5.46 -14.52
C ALA A 98 1.77 4.59 -13.27
N ILE A 99 2.58 3.53 -13.31
CA ILE A 99 2.83 2.66 -12.16
C ILE A 99 3.51 3.45 -11.04
N ILE A 100 4.56 4.22 -11.34
CA ILE A 100 5.25 5.06 -10.36
C ILE A 100 4.29 6.10 -9.74
N SER A 101 3.44 6.73 -10.55
CA SER A 101 2.42 7.66 -10.04
C SER A 101 1.45 6.99 -9.07
N ALA A 102 1.00 5.76 -9.35
CA ALA A 102 0.17 4.99 -8.44
C ALA A 102 0.92 4.68 -7.13
N VAL A 103 2.19 4.28 -7.21
CA VAL A 103 3.05 4.02 -6.03
C VAL A 103 3.18 5.28 -5.17
N VAL A 104 3.39 6.45 -5.78
CA VAL A 104 3.48 7.73 -5.05
C VAL A 104 2.14 8.04 -4.36
N ALA A 105 1.01 7.85 -5.05
CA ALA A 105 -0.32 8.08 -4.48
C ALA A 105 -0.59 7.18 -3.27
N THR A 106 -0.28 5.88 -3.37
CA THR A 106 -0.43 4.93 -2.24
C THR A 106 0.49 5.28 -1.08
N ASN A 107 1.74 5.69 -1.34
CA ASN A 107 2.63 6.10 -0.25
C ASN A 107 2.15 7.39 0.43
N ALA A 108 1.57 8.33 -0.33
CA ALA A 108 0.93 9.51 0.25
C ALA A 108 -0.27 9.15 1.14
N ALA A 109 -1.10 8.19 0.71
CA ALA A 109 -2.22 7.68 1.51
C ALA A 109 -1.74 6.99 2.80
N LEU A 110 -0.66 6.21 2.74
CA LEU A 110 -0.03 5.61 3.92
C LEU A 110 0.47 6.68 4.89
N ILE A 111 1.22 7.69 4.41
CA ILE A 111 1.72 8.80 5.25
C ILE A 111 0.55 9.55 5.88
N LEU A 112 -0.49 9.86 5.11
CA LEU A 112 -1.69 10.53 5.61
C LEU A 112 -2.36 9.71 6.72
N THR A 113 -2.46 8.39 6.53
CA THR A 113 -3.01 7.48 7.55
C THR A 113 -2.18 7.52 8.83
N VAL A 114 -0.85 7.48 8.73
CA VAL A 114 0.06 7.58 9.89
C VAL A 114 -0.13 8.91 10.62
N LEU A 115 -0.24 10.03 9.89
CA LEU A 115 -0.44 11.35 10.48
C LEU A 115 -1.79 11.45 11.21
N LEU A 116 -2.87 10.95 10.58
CA LEU A 116 -4.21 10.93 11.18
C LEU A 116 -4.25 10.07 12.43
N HIS A 117 -3.65 8.88 12.38
CA HIS A 117 -3.59 7.97 13.52
C HIS A 117 -2.76 8.55 14.68
N ARG A 118 -1.62 9.19 14.38
CA ARG A 118 -0.79 9.87 15.39
C ARG A 118 -1.49 11.06 16.04
N LYS A 119 -2.31 11.79 15.27
CA LYS A 119 -3.09 12.93 15.78
C LYS A 119 -4.15 12.47 16.78
N GLU A 120 -4.81 11.35 16.50
CA GLU A 120 -5.80 10.78 17.42
C GLU A 120 -5.18 10.20 18.68
N TRP A 121 -4.06 9.49 18.54
CA TRP A 121 -3.34 8.98 19.70
C TRP A 121 -2.91 10.10 20.64
N ARG A 122 -2.43 11.24 20.10
CA ARG A 122 -2.12 12.44 20.90
C ARG A 122 -3.35 13.01 21.62
N ARG A 123 -4.52 13.01 20.99
CA ARG A 123 -5.77 13.50 21.61
C ARG A 123 -6.18 12.63 22.80
N TRP A 124 -6.03 11.32 22.71
CA TRP A 124 -6.33 10.42 23.83
C TRP A 124 -5.40 10.65 25.03
N ASN A 125 -4.11 10.90 24.80
CA ASN A 125 -3.15 11.17 25.88
C ASN A 125 -3.26 12.57 26.50
N THR A 126 -3.96 13.51 25.86
CA THR A 126 -4.18 14.87 26.42
C THR A 126 -5.56 15.03 27.07
N GLN A 127 -6.41 14.01 27.01
CA GLN A 127 -7.72 13.97 27.66
C GLN A 127 -7.74 13.08 28.92
N GLN A 128 -6.59 12.58 29.36
CA GLN A 128 -6.34 12.01 30.69
C GLN A 128 -5.66 13.06 31.56
#